data_AF-A0A382GV59-F1
#
_entry.id   AF-A0A382GV59-F1
#
_cell.length_a   1.000
_cell.length_b   1.000
_cell.length_c   1.000
_cell.angle_alpha   90.00
_cell.angle_beta   90.00
_cell.angle_gamma   90.00
#
_symmetry.space_group_name_H-M   'P 1'
#
loop_
_entity.id
_entity.type
_entity.pdbx_description
1 polymer ?
#
loop_
_entity_poly.entity_id
_entity_poly.type
_entity_poly.pdbx_seq_one_letter_code
_entity_poly.pdbx_strand_id
1 'polypeptide(L)'
;MEEYSIYFERYGYFSLFFVVALLVPAGMLFASFLFKIIGIRKNNPTPVKTDIYEAGIRTFSSRWSGFNFRYYTFAMMFLIFDVEVIFLFPW
;
A
#
# COMPACT_ATOMS: atom_id res chain seq x y z
N MET A 1 36.08 -5.63 12.85
CA MET A 1 36.11 -4.49 11.90
C MET A 1 35.53 -4.91 10.55
N GLU A 2 35.96 -6.02 9.94
CA GLU A 2 35.38 -6.55 8.69
C GLU A 2 33.90 -6.96 8.81
N GLU A 3 33.52 -7.64 9.90
CA GLU A 3 32.15 -8.10 10.09
C GLU A 3 31.13 -6.94 10.12
N TYR A 4 31.46 -5.83 10.79
CA TYR A 4 30.62 -4.62 10.80
C TYR A 4 30.48 -4.00 9.40
N SER A 5 31.54 -4.04 8.59
CA SER A 5 31.52 -3.57 7.20
C SER A 5 30.52 -4.37 6.36
N ILE A 6 30.51 -5.70 6.52
CA ILE A 6 29.60 -6.60 5.78
C ILE A 6 28.14 -6.32 6.12
N TYR A 7 27.80 -6.09 7.40
CA TYR A 7 26.44 -5.73 7.78
C TYR A 7 26.04 -4.36 7.23
N PHE A 8 26.93 -3.37 7.35
CA PHE A 8 26.70 -2.03 6.83
C PHE A 8 26.44 -2.04 5.32
N GLU A 9 27.22 -2.81 4.55
CA GLU A 9 27.01 -2.99 3.11
C GLU A 9 25.67 -3.66 2.79
N ARG A 10 25.32 -4.75 3.50
CA ARG A 10 24.06 -5.48 3.29
C ARG A 10 22.83 -4.62 3.59
N TYR A 11 22.80 -3.95 4.74
CA TYR A 11 21.71 -3.03 5.08
C TYR A 11 21.73 -1.78 4.19
N GLY A 12 22.91 -1.37 3.71
CA GLY A 12 23.07 -0.33 2.70
C GLY A 12 22.37 -0.69 1.38
N TYR A 13 22.60 -1.90 0.85
CA TYR A 13 21.91 -2.37 -0.36
C TYR A 13 20.40 -2.51 -0.15
N PHE A 14 19.97 -3.05 1.00
CA PHE A 14 18.56 -3.16 1.33
C PHE A 14 17.88 -1.79 1.40
N SER A 15 18.49 -0.82 2.09
CA SER A 15 17.94 0.54 2.22
C SER A 15 17.91 1.26 0.88
N LEU A 16 18.95 1.12 0.06
CA LEU A 16 18.96 1.64 -1.31
C LEU A 16 17.82 1.05 -2.15
N PHE A 17 17.66 -0.28 -2.12
CA PHE A 17 16.58 -0.94 -2.84
C PHE A 17 15.20 -0.48 -2.34
N PHE A 18 15.00 -0.37 -1.03
CA PHE A 18 13.77 0.13 -0.43
C PHE A 18 13.44 1.56 -0.88
N VAL A 19 14.45 2.45 -0.88
CA VAL A 19 14.29 3.83 -1.37
C VAL A 19 13.90 3.84 -2.84
N VAL A 20 14.58 3.07 -3.69
CA VAL A 20 14.23 2.97 -5.12
C VAL A 20 12.82 2.41 -5.31
N ALA A 21 12.44 1.37 -4.54
CA ALA A 21 11.13 0.75 -4.58
C ALA A 21 9.98 1.72 -4.23
N LEU A 22 10.24 2.70 -3.36
CA LEU A 22 9.27 3.77 -3.05
C LEU A 22 9.34 4.91 -4.08
N LEU A 23 10.54 5.31 -4.50
CA LEU A 23 10.74 6.43 -5.42
C LEU A 23 10.16 6.17 -6.81
N VAL A 24 10.22 4.94 -7.32
CA VAL A 24 9.67 4.61 -8.64
C VAL A 24 8.15 4.85 -8.72
N PRO A 25 7.30 4.21 -7.88
CA PRO A 25 5.85 4.45 -7.93
C PRO A 25 5.48 5.88 -7.50
N ALA A 26 6.17 6.47 -6.52
CA ALA A 26 5.96 7.86 -6.15
C ALA A 26 6.27 8.82 -7.32
N GLY A 27 7.38 8.58 -8.02
CA GLY A 27 7.80 9.33 -9.21
C GLY A 27 6.81 9.19 -10.36
N MET A 28 6.24 7.99 -10.58
CA MET A 28 5.18 7.79 -11.57
C MET A 28 3.90 8.57 -11.24
N LEU A 29 3.46 8.54 -9.98
CA LEU A 29 2.30 9.29 -9.51
C LEU A 29 2.54 10.81 -9.63
N PHE A 30 3.74 11.26 -9.25
CA PHE A 30 4.15 12.65 -9.36
C PHE A 30 4.23 13.12 -10.82
N ALA A 31 4.79 12.32 -11.72
CA ALA A 31 4.83 12.60 -13.15
C ALA A 31 3.40 12.68 -13.73
N SER A 32 2.50 11.77 -13.36
CA SER A 32 1.09 11.81 -13.77
C SER A 32 0.37 13.08 -13.28
N PHE A 33 0.69 13.52 -12.06
CA PHE A 33 0.20 14.77 -11.50
C PHE A 33 0.75 16.00 -12.26
N LEU A 34 2.04 16.03 -12.57
CA LEU A 34 2.64 17.08 -13.40
C LEU A 34 2.00 17.13 -14.79
N PHE A 35 1.81 15.98 -15.46
CA PHE A 35 1.16 15.89 -16.77
C PHE A 35 -0.27 16.43 -16.76
N LYS A 36 -0.98 16.33 -15.63
CA LYS A 36 -2.29 16.98 -15.44
C LYS A 36 -2.17 18.50 -15.41
N ILE A 37 -1.15 19.04 -14.75
CA ILE A 37 -0.91 20.49 -14.63
C ILE A 37 -0.51 21.11 -15.98
N ILE A 38 0.43 20.47 -16.70
CA ILE A 38 0.93 20.98 -17.97
C ILE A 38 -0.01 20.71 -19.17
N GLY A 39 -1.20 20.16 -18.91
CA GLY A 39 -2.24 19.97 -19.94
C GLY A 39 -2.05 18.76 -20.86
N ILE A 40 -1.00 17.95 -20.69
CA ILE A 40 -0.81 16.70 -21.44
C ILE A 40 -1.90 15.69 -21.07
N ARG A 41 -2.22 15.56 -19.78
CA ARG A 41 -3.34 14.72 -19.31
C ARG A 41 -4.61 15.56 -19.24
N LYS A 42 -5.55 15.29 -20.15
CA LYS A 42 -6.86 15.96 -20.19
C LYS A 42 -7.61 15.80 -18.86
N ASN A 43 -7.90 16.92 -18.21
CA ASN A 43 -8.65 16.98 -16.96
C ASN A 43 -10.08 17.48 -17.21
N ASN A 44 -10.99 16.58 -17.59
CA ASN A 44 -12.42 16.90 -17.78
C ASN A 44 -13.30 16.03 -16.85
N PRO A 45 -13.38 16.38 -15.55
CA PRO A 45 -14.23 15.67 -14.61
C PRO A 45 -15.71 15.97 -14.93
N THR A 46 -16.51 14.91 -15.09
CA THR A 46 -17.97 15.01 -15.21
C THR A 46 -18.60 14.20 -14.08
N PRO A 47 -19.82 14.54 -13.62
CA PRO A 47 -20.46 13.84 -12.50
C PRO A 47 -20.53 12.32 -12.67
N VAL A 48 -20.74 11.85 -13.91
CA VAL A 48 -20.77 10.41 -14.25
C VAL A 48 -19.39 9.76 -14.14
N LYS A 49 -18.33 10.44 -14.62
CA LYS A 49 -16.94 9.90 -14.56
C LYS A 49 -16.35 9.89 -13.16
N THR A 50 -16.92 10.71 -12.27
CA THR A 50 -16.52 10.78 -10.86
C THR A 50 -17.44 9.97 -9.95
N ASP A 51 -18.44 9.28 -10.52
CA ASP A 51 -19.28 8.37 -9.75
C ASP A 51 -18.47 7.13 -9.34
N ILE A 52 -18.86 6.49 -8.24
CA ILE A 52 -18.17 5.31 -7.69
C ILE A 52 -18.29 4.12 -8.65
N TYR A 53 -19.38 4.05 -9.41
CA TYR A 53 -19.66 2.98 -10.35
C TYR A 53 -20.47 3.47 -11.55
N GLU A 54 -20.12 2.99 -12.75
CA GLU A 54 -20.64 3.55 -14.01
C GLU A 54 -21.92 2.90 -14.54
N ALA A 55 -22.41 1.79 -13.95
CA ALA A 55 -23.59 1.09 -14.50
C ALA A 55 -24.94 1.73 -14.14
N GLY A 56 -24.97 2.98 -13.64
CA GLY A 56 -26.19 3.72 -13.32
C GLY A 56 -26.97 3.22 -12.10
N ILE A 57 -26.50 2.16 -11.43
CA ILE A 57 -27.05 1.67 -10.18
C ILE A 57 -26.48 2.50 -9.04
N ARG A 58 -27.34 3.09 -8.21
CA ARG A 58 -26.92 3.84 -7.01
C ARG A 58 -26.11 2.92 -6.11
N THR A 59 -24.90 3.36 -5.77
CA THR A 59 -24.07 2.63 -4.80
C THR A 59 -24.76 2.63 -3.44
N PHE A 60 -24.80 1.46 -2.80
CA PHE A 60 -25.33 1.33 -1.45
C PHE A 60 -24.39 2.05 -0.48
N SER A 61 -24.76 3.27 -0.09
CA SER A 61 -24.05 4.08 0.91
C SER A 61 -24.40 3.69 2.35
N SER A 62 -25.00 2.51 2.56
CA SER A 62 -25.18 1.95 3.91
C SER A 62 -23.81 1.51 4.42
N ARG A 63 -23.06 2.49 4.91
CA ARG A 63 -21.65 2.45 5.31
C ARG A 63 -21.40 1.57 6.54
N TRP A 64 -22.41 0.87 7.05
CA TRP A 64 -22.35 0.13 8.32
C TRP A 64 -23.24 -1.12 8.33
N SER A 65 -23.35 -1.85 7.21
CA SER A 65 -23.64 -3.28 7.32
C SER A 65 -22.42 -3.91 7.97
N GLY A 66 -22.48 -4.22 9.26
CA GLY A 66 -21.37 -4.78 10.02
C GLY A 66 -20.61 -5.81 9.18
N PHE A 67 -19.34 -5.51 8.88
CA PHE A 67 -18.48 -6.45 8.18
C PHE A 67 -18.48 -7.76 8.96
N ASN A 68 -18.40 -8.88 8.26
CA ASN A 68 -18.46 -10.18 8.90
C ASN A 68 -17.44 -10.26 10.03
N PHE A 69 -17.88 -10.49 11.27
CA PHE A 69 -17.02 -10.52 12.45
C PHE A 69 -15.87 -11.52 12.33
N ARG A 70 -16.00 -12.53 11.45
CA ARG A 70 -14.95 -13.50 11.16
C ARG A 70 -13.63 -12.85 10.71
N TYR A 71 -13.65 -11.69 10.05
CA TYR A 71 -12.41 -10.98 9.70
C TYR A 71 -11.62 -10.54 10.94
N TYR A 72 -12.32 -10.11 12.01
CA TYR A 72 -11.69 -9.79 13.28
C TYR A 72 -11.09 -11.06 13.92
N THR A 73 -11.83 -12.17 13.90
CA THR A 73 -11.31 -13.45 14.41
C THR A 73 -10.05 -13.88 13.66
N PHE A 74 -10.04 -13.78 12.32
CA PHE A 74 -8.85 -14.08 11.51
C PHE A 74 -7.67 -13.17 11.85
N ALA A 75 -7.91 -11.86 12.03
CA ALA A 75 -6.87 -10.91 12.41
C ALA A 75 -6.28 -11.22 13.80
N MET A 76 -7.13 -11.54 14.79
CA MET A 76 -6.67 -11.90 16.14
C MET A 76 -5.92 -13.24 16.14
N MET A 77 -6.39 -14.24 15.40
CA MET A 77 -5.67 -15.51 15.24
C MET A 77 -4.31 -15.28 14.58
N PHE A 78 -4.25 -14.49 13.50
CA PHE A 78 -2.99 -14.13 12.85
C PHE A 78 -2.02 -13.47 13.83
N LEU A 79 -2.47 -12.49 14.62
CA LEU A 79 -1.64 -11.79 15.60
C LEU A 79 -1.09 -12.74 16.67
N ILE A 80 -1.92 -13.63 17.20
CA ILE A 80 -1.49 -14.63 18.19
C ILE A 80 -0.41 -15.54 17.58
N PHE A 81 -0.67 -16.10 16.39
CA PHE A 81 0.30 -16.97 15.72
C PHE A 81 1.60 -16.24 15.34
N ASP A 82 1.54 -14.97 14.92
CA ASP A 82 2.72 -14.16 14.60
C ASP A 82 3.62 -13.98 15.84
N VAL A 83 3.01 -13.74 17.01
CA VAL A 83 3.73 -13.69 18.29
C VAL A 83 4.26 -15.07 18.70
N GLU A 84 3.50 -16.14 18.48
CA GLU A 84 3.94 -17.51 18.76
C GLU A 84 5.17 -17.91 17.93
N VAL A 85 5.27 -17.48 16.68
CA VAL A 85 6.41 -17.76 15.80
C VAL A 85 7.72 -17.22 16.38
N ILE A 86 7.69 -16.07 17.06
CA ILE A 86 8.87 -15.50 17.75
C ILE A 86 9.39 -16.46 18.82
N PHE A 87 8.50 -17.21 19.50
CA PHE A 87 8.88 -18.20 20.49
C PHE A 87 9.29 -19.55 19.87
N LEU A 88 8.78 -19.90 18.69
CA LEU A 88 9.08 -21.17 18.01
C LEU A 88 10.43 -21.16 17.27
N PHE A 89 10.87 -20.01 16.76
CA PHE A 89 12.18 -19.84 16.11
C PHE A 89 13.09 -18.97 16.97
N PRO A 90 13.65 -19.50 18.07
CA PRO A 90 14.69 -18.79 18.79
C PRO A 90 15.94 -18.69 17.90
N TRP A 91 16.53 -17.50 17.93
CA TRP A 91 17.74 -17.11 17.23
C TRP A 91 18.95 -18.01 17.51
#